data_AF-A0AA45BNI2-F1
#
_entry.id   AF-A0AA45BNI2-F1
#
_cell.length_a   1.000
_cell.length_b   1.000
_cell.length_c   1.000
_cell.angle_alpha   90.00
_cell.angle_beta   90.00
_cell.angle_gamma   90.00
#
_symmetry.space_group_name_H-M   'P 1'
#
loop_
_entity.id
_entity.type
_entity.pdbx_description
1 polymer ?
#
loop_
_entity_poly.entity_id
_entity_poly.type
_entity_poly.pdbx_seq_one_letter_code
_entity_poly.pdbx_strand_id
1 'polypeptide(L)'
;MIYDQRIEPSGLQVQSAMFANLCHLLMMTSPNLSEKGRKEAKLKDWDLFGTFENLTASERQKKREEEEQENKVQNIKKSFRDLMDMEKGKKNGKQQ
;
A
#
# COMPACT_ATOMS: atom_id res chain seq x y z
N MET A 1 29.07 -15.71 20.14
CA MET A 1 28.12 -14.70 20.63
C MET A 1 27.09 -14.50 19.52
N ILE A 2 25.87 -15.03 19.68
CA ILE A 2 24.78 -14.73 18.76
C ILE A 2 24.24 -13.38 19.21
N TYR A 3 24.51 -12.33 18.43
CA TYR A 3 23.93 -11.02 18.69
C TYR A 3 22.44 -11.13 18.39
N ASP A 4 21.61 -10.96 19.42
CA ASP A 4 20.18 -10.80 19.25
C ASP A 4 19.94 -9.44 18.59
N GLN A 5 19.83 -9.45 17.26
CA GLN A 5 19.56 -8.26 16.44
C GLN A 5 18.20 -7.63 16.74
N ARG A 6 17.42 -8.16 17.69
CA ARG A 6 16.11 -7.63 18.10
C ARG A 6 16.13 -6.66 19.26
N ILE A 7 17.25 -6.46 19.97
CA ILE A 7 17.22 -5.67 21.22
C ILE A 7 17.28 -4.16 20.96
N GLU A 8 17.99 -3.69 19.93
CA GLU A 8 18.05 -2.25 19.63
C GLU A 8 17.96 -1.94 18.13
N PRO A 9 17.16 -0.93 17.73
CA PRO A 9 17.14 -0.47 16.37
C PRO A 9 18.50 0.13 16.01
N SER A 10 19.04 -0.29 14.87
CA SER A 10 20.26 0.29 14.33
C SER A 10 20.07 1.80 14.08
N GLY A 11 21.15 2.58 14.13
CA GLY A 11 21.08 4.03 13.86
C GLY A 11 20.44 4.36 12.50
N LEU A 12 20.60 3.47 11.50
CA LEU A 12 19.95 3.59 10.21
C LEU A 12 18.42 3.46 10.29
N GLN A 13 17.91 2.51 11.09
CA GLN A 13 16.47 2.34 11.31
C GLN A 13 15.87 3.53 12.07
N VAL A 14 16.62 4.11 13.01
CA VAL A 14 16.19 5.33 13.70
C VAL A 14 16.13 6.51 12.73
N GLN A 15 17.14 6.68 11.87
CA GLN A 15 17.15 7.74 10.86
C GLN A 15 16.04 7.58 9.82
N SER A 16 15.77 6.35 9.35
CA SER A 16 14.68 6.12 8.40
C SER A 16 13.32 6.42 9.04
N ALA A 17 13.12 6.06 10.30
CA ALA A 17 11.89 6.37 11.03
C ALA A 17 11.70 7.88 11.21
N MET A 18 12.76 8.62 11.57
CA MET A 18 12.73 10.08 11.66
C MET A 18 12.41 10.72 10.31
N PHE A 19 13.01 10.24 9.23
CA PHE A 19 12.74 10.70 7.87
C PHE A 19 11.27 10.49 7.48
N ALA A 20 10.74 9.28 7.67
CA ALA A 20 9.36 8.96 7.34
C ALA A 20 8.39 9.87 8.11
N ASN A 21 8.66 10.11 9.41
CA ASN A 21 7.84 10.99 10.23
C ASN A 21 7.89 12.45 9.76
N LEU A 22 9.08 12.95 9.40
CA LEU A 22 9.25 14.30 8.86
C LEU A 22 8.45 14.48 7.56
N CYS A 23 8.55 13.54 6.62
CA CYS A 23 7.81 13.60 5.36
C CYS A 23 6.29 13.55 5.59
N HIS A 24 5.83 12.71 6.49
CA HIS A 24 4.41 12.64 6.86
C HIS A 24 3.92 13.97 7.44
N LEU A 25 4.68 14.56 8.36
CA LEU A 25 4.34 15.83 8.98
C LEU A 25 4.31 16.97 7.96
N LEU A 26 5.30 17.07 7.08
CA LEU A 26 5.34 18.06 6.01
C LEU A 26 4.13 17.93 5.09
N MET A 27 3.72 16.70 4.76
CA MET A 27 2.53 16.46 3.96
C MET A 27 1.24 16.87 4.69
N MET A 28 1.09 16.51 5.96
CA MET A 28 -0.12 16.82 6.74
C MET A 28 -0.29 18.31 7.02
N THR A 29 0.82 19.03 7.17
CA THR A 29 0.86 20.48 7.39
C THR A 29 0.78 21.28 6.09
N SER A 30 0.93 20.63 4.93
CA SER A 30 0.87 21.31 3.63
C SER A 30 -0.52 21.90 3.36
N PRO A 31 -0.63 23.22 3.08
CA PRO A 31 -1.90 23.85 2.76
C PRO A 31 -2.42 23.44 1.37
N ASN A 32 -1.53 22.94 0.50
CA ASN A 32 -1.87 22.56 -0.88
C ASN A 32 -2.37 21.12 -1.00
N LEU A 33 -2.50 20.38 0.11
CA LEU A 33 -2.95 19.00 0.09
C LEU A 33 -4.47 18.91 0.24
N SER A 34 -5.10 18.20 -0.68
CA SER A 34 -6.53 17.91 -0.63
C SER A 34 -6.90 17.12 0.64
N GLU A 35 -8.14 17.26 1.10
CA GLU A 35 -8.62 16.51 2.27
C GLU A 35 -8.56 14.99 2.03
N LYS A 36 -8.82 14.56 0.80
CA LYS A 36 -8.67 13.18 0.38
C LYS A 36 -7.21 12.72 0.47
N GLY A 37 -6.28 13.51 -0.05
CA GLY A 37 -4.84 13.21 0.03
C GLY A 37 -4.34 13.09 1.47
N ARG A 38 -4.84 13.93 2.39
CA ARG A 38 -4.56 13.78 3.83
C ARG A 38 -5.11 12.49 4.42
N LYS A 39 -6.32 12.07 4.06
CA LYS A 39 -6.92 10.83 4.60
C LYS A 39 -6.21 9.57 4.08
N GLU A 40 -5.69 9.62 2.86
CA GLU A 40 -5.07 8.47 2.21
C GLU A 40 -3.58 8.30 2.57
N ALA A 41 -2.87 9.39 2.87
CA ALA A 41 -1.44 9.36 3.13
C ALA A 41 -1.10 8.67 4.47
N LYS A 42 -0.28 7.62 4.42
CA LYS A 42 0.10 6.80 5.59
C LYS A 42 1.59 6.88 5.83
N LEU A 43 2.01 6.83 7.10
CA LEU A 43 3.44 6.86 7.48
C LEU A 43 4.31 5.85 6.69
N LYS A 44 3.72 4.69 6.36
CA LYS A 44 4.38 3.63 5.58
C LYS A 44 4.73 4.03 4.15
N ASP A 45 4.08 5.04 3.58
CA ASP A 45 4.36 5.51 2.22
C ASP A 45 5.77 6.13 2.11
N TRP A 46 6.34 6.55 3.24
CA TRP A 46 7.71 7.08 3.33
C TRP A 46 8.69 6.07 3.97
N ASP A 47 8.29 4.82 4.17
CA ASP A 47 9.14 3.76 4.71
C ASP A 47 9.92 3.02 3.62
N LEU A 48 10.97 3.67 3.12
CA LEU A 48 11.78 3.17 2.01
C LEU A 48 12.44 1.81 2.28
N PHE A 49 12.78 1.54 3.54
CA PHE A 49 13.52 0.35 3.94
C PHE A 49 12.64 -0.72 4.59
N GLY A 50 11.31 -0.52 4.64
CA GLY A 50 10.37 -1.39 5.35
C GLY A 50 10.73 -1.56 6.83
N THR A 51 11.18 -0.46 7.45
CA THR A 51 11.60 -0.34 8.85
C THR A 51 10.48 -0.65 9.82
N PHE A 52 9.24 -0.30 9.45
CA PHE A 52 8.05 -0.54 10.27
C PHE A 52 7.46 -1.93 10.06
N GLU A 53 8.02 -2.73 9.17
CA GLU A 53 7.62 -4.11 8.97
C GLU A 53 8.57 -5.03 9.75
N ASN A 54 8.01 -5.79 10.70
CA ASN A 54 8.75 -6.84 11.43
C ASN A 54 8.96 -8.10 10.57
N LEU A 55 9.23 -7.91 9.28
CA LEU A 55 9.36 -8.97 8.30
C LEU A 55 10.79 -9.04 7.80
N THR A 56 11.31 -10.26 7.72
CA THR A 56 12.58 -10.53 7.04
C THR A 56 12.49 -10.19 5.55
N ALA A 57 13.64 -10.08 4.87
CA ALA A 57 13.66 -9.82 3.44
C ALA A 57 12.86 -10.87 2.63
N SER A 58 12.96 -12.14 3.04
CA SER A 58 12.24 -13.24 2.39
C SER A 58 10.72 -13.15 2.63
N GLU A 59 10.29 -12.85 3.85
CA GLU A 59 8.87 -12.67 4.17
C GLU A 59 8.27 -11.46 3.45
N ARG A 60 9.03 -10.37 3.30
CA ARG A 60 8.60 -9.18 2.53
C ARG A 60 8.42 -9.49 1.05
N GLN A 61 9.31 -10.28 0.47
CA GLN A 61 9.18 -10.68 -0.93
C GLN A 61 7.92 -11.52 -1.13
N LYS A 62 7.70 -12.50 -0.26
CA LYS A 62 6.52 -13.36 -0.30
C LYS A 62 5.21 -12.58 -0.16
N LYS A 63 5.18 -11.62 0.78
CA LYS A 63 4.01 -10.75 0.98
C LYS A 63 3.71 -9.88 -0.25
N ARG A 64 4.73 -9.34 -0.94
CA ARG A 64 4.54 -8.62 -2.21
C ARG A 64 3.97 -9.50 -3.30
N GLU A 65 4.45 -10.74 -3.41
CA GLU A 65 3.94 -11.71 -4.39
C GLU A 65 2.48 -12.08 -4.10
N GLU A 66 2.12 -12.25 -2.82
CA GLU A 66 0.74 -12.47 -2.38
C GLU A 66 -0.16 -11.26 -2.71
N GLU A 67 0.26 -10.04 -2.37
CA GLU A 67 -0.48 -8.80 -2.70
C GLU A 67 -0.63 -8.60 -4.23
N GLU A 68 0.39 -8.92 -5.03
CA GLU A 68 0.29 -8.88 -6.50
C GLU A 68 -0.72 -9.90 -7.04
N GLN A 69 -0.73 -11.12 -6.50
CA GLN A 69 -1.69 -12.14 -6.90
C GLN A 69 -3.12 -11.74 -6.51
N GLU A 70 -3.32 -11.22 -5.30
CA GLU A 70 -4.62 -10.72 -4.85
C GLU A 70 -5.13 -9.58 -5.73
N ASN A 71 -4.26 -8.61 -6.06
CA ASN A 71 -4.60 -7.50 -6.95
C ASN A 71 -4.97 -7.99 -8.35
N LYS A 72 -4.24 -8.98 -8.91
CA LYS A 72 -4.61 -9.60 -10.19
C LYS A 72 -5.99 -10.26 -10.11
N VAL A 73 -6.27 -11.02 -9.06
CA VAL A 73 -7.57 -11.68 -8.86
C VAL A 73 -8.69 -10.64 -8.70
N GLN A 74 -8.47 -9.56 -7.94
CA GLN A 74 -9.46 -8.50 -7.78
C GLN A 74 -9.73 -7.77 -9.11
N ASN A 75 -8.70 -7.49 -9.90
CA ASN A 75 -8.85 -6.86 -11.21
C ASN A 75 -9.64 -7.75 -12.17
N ILE A 76 -9.34 -9.06 -12.23
CA ILE A 76 -10.11 -10.01 -13.04
C ILE A 76 -11.58 -10.04 -12.61
N LYS A 77 -11.85 -10.08 -11.29
CA LYS A 77 -13.22 -10.05 -10.75
C LYS A 77 -13.96 -8.77 -11.14
N LYS A 78 -13.28 -7.63 -11.13
CA LYS A 78 -13.84 -6.33 -11.56
C LYS A 78 -14.19 -6.36 -13.05
N SER A 79 -13.25 -6.76 -13.90
CA SER A 79 -13.46 -6.86 -15.35
C SER A 79 -14.61 -7.82 -15.72
N PHE A 80 -14.74 -8.95 -15.02
CA PHE A 80 -15.87 -9.87 -15.20
C PHE A 80 -17.21 -9.25 -14.82
N ARG A 81 -17.24 -8.48 -13.72
CA ARG A 81 -18.44 -7.78 -13.25
C ARG A 81 -18.87 -6.71 -14.27
N ASP A 82 -17.92 -5.93 -14.76
CA ASP A 82 -18.14 -4.91 -15.80
C ASP A 82 -18.65 -5.53 -17.11
N LEU A 83 -18.13 -6.69 -17.52
CA LEU A 83 -18.62 -7.47 -18.67
C LEU A 83 -20.07 -7.95 -18.50
N MET A 84 -20.41 -8.51 -17.33
CA MET A 84 -21.79 -8.92 -17.03
C MET A 84 -22.75 -7.74 -17.03
N ASP A 85 -22.35 -6.60 -16.49
CA ASP A 85 -23.19 -5.41 -16.45
C ASP A 85 -23.41 -4.83 -17.87
N MET A 86 -22.40 -4.91 -18.76
CA MET A 86 -22.57 -4.59 -20.18
C MET A 86 -23.51 -5.56 -20.91
N GLU A 87 -23.43 -6.87 -20.64
CA GLU A 87 -24.34 -7.86 -21.25
C GLU A 87 -25.79 -7.71 -20.77
N LYS A 88 -26.00 -7.38 -19.49
CA LYS A 88 -27.33 -7.06 -18.95
C LYS A 88 -27.87 -5.75 -19.52
N GLY A 89 -27.03 -4.73 -19.68
CA GLY A 89 -27.40 -3.47 -20.34
C GLY A 89 -27.83 -3.64 -21.80
N LYS A 90 -27.20 -4.57 -22.54
CA LYS A 90 -27.56 -4.88 -23.93
C LYS A 90 -28.89 -5.64 -24.07
N LYS A 91 -29.34 -6.38 -23.06
CA LYS A 91 -30.64 -7.09 -23.09
C LYS A 91 -31.84 -6.17 -22.87
N ASN A 92 -31.65 -5.00 -22.24
CA ASN A 92 -32.73 -4.03 -22.00
C ASN A 92 -32.91 -2.99 -23.13
N GLY A 93 -32.09 -3.03 -24.19
CA GLY A 93 -32.11 -2.05 -25.28
C GLY A 93 -32.69 -2.52 -26.63
N LYS A 94 -33.23 -3.74 -26.71
CA LYS A 94 -33.88 -4.26 -27.93
C LYS A 94 -35.39 -4.46 -27.74
N GLN A 95 -36.07 -3.38 -27.41
CA GLN A 95 -37.48 -3.18 -27.69
C GLN A 95 -37.69 -1.72 -28.06
N GLN A 96 -37.44 -1.39 -29.31
CA GLN A 96 -38.09 -0.33 -30.10
C GLN A 96 -37.54 -0.35 -31.53
#